data_AF-A0A939TDK8-F1
#
_entry.id   AF-A0A939TDK8-F1
#
_cell.length_a   1.000
_cell.length_b   1.000
_cell.length_c   1.000
_cell.angle_alpha   90.00
_cell.angle_beta   90.00
_cell.angle_gamma   90.00
#
_symmetry.space_group_name_H-M   'P 1'
#
loop_
_entity.id
_entity.type
_entity.pdbx_description
1 polymer ?
#
loop_
_entity_poly.entity_id
_entity_poly.type
_entity_poly.pdbx_seq_one_letter_code
_entity_poly.pdbx_strand_id
1 'polypeptide(L)'
;MAPVSASLTTARARRKTRSNWVRLDRQIGHRYGRSTMRFPSSPRNARLGRATPARFRAGEWPPRVEAEGGASRAGVAPARERPGRGRGRVESVLFVCSGNTCRSVMAEALFRRLLRERGQASGRPPVLVSSAGLDAVEGAPATELTRQVLAERGIDLGVHRARPLNGSLVSEATWIVAMTRRIRDEIRRRYPHKADRVITLGEVTGAPVDVPDPFGGPIGRYRETADLLEAHLPDLLRLLEGEGSQGRDGMRIAIGSDHAGFPLKRVLIQFLEEQGLAYQDFGATSEASVDYPDYGRAVARAVAQGQFDRGILICGTGIGMSIVANKVRGIRAALCHEPYSARMSRLHNNANVLVLGGRIIGPEMAREVTRVFLETEFEGGRHQRRVEKIEAGDGEQKGGDPA
;
A
#
# COMPACT_ATOMS: atom_id res chain seq x y z
N MET A 1 -14.73 -43.98 54.71
CA MET A 1 -14.84 -44.49 53.33
C MET A 1 -13.73 -43.86 52.51
N ALA A 2 -12.98 -44.70 51.79
CA ALA A 2 -11.77 -44.37 51.06
C ALA A 2 -11.99 -43.39 49.88
N PRO A 3 -10.93 -42.68 49.43
CA PRO A 3 -10.92 -41.84 48.23
C PRO A 3 -10.54 -42.66 46.99
N VAL A 4 -10.91 -42.19 45.78
CA VAL A 4 -10.34 -42.72 44.53
C VAL A 4 -9.95 -41.58 43.60
N SER A 5 -8.65 -41.45 43.43
CA SER A 5 -7.97 -40.81 42.31
C SER A 5 -8.07 -41.67 41.04
N ALA A 6 -8.12 -41.07 39.86
CA ALA A 6 -7.52 -41.68 38.66
C ALA A 6 -7.05 -40.62 37.67
N SER A 7 -5.75 -40.68 37.38
CA SER A 7 -5.08 -40.02 36.27
C SER A 7 -4.77 -41.04 35.16
N LEU A 8 -4.23 -40.56 34.04
CA LEU A 8 -3.62 -41.30 32.91
C LEU A 8 -4.67 -41.80 31.88
N THR A 9 -4.46 -41.76 30.56
CA THR A 9 -3.20 -41.95 29.81
C THR A 9 -3.35 -41.49 28.34
N THR A 10 -2.18 -41.20 27.77
CA THR A 10 -1.82 -40.87 26.39
C THR A 10 -2.02 -41.98 25.34
N ALA A 11 -2.04 -41.54 24.07
CA ALA A 11 -1.51 -42.22 22.88
C ALA A 11 -2.25 -43.44 22.27
N ARG A 12 -3.11 -43.17 21.27
CA ARG A 12 -3.22 -44.01 20.05
C ARG A 12 -3.97 -43.28 18.92
N ALA A 13 -3.26 -42.49 18.13
CA ALA A 13 -3.77 -41.99 16.84
C ALA A 13 -2.64 -41.95 15.79
N ARG A 14 -2.09 -43.12 15.49
CA ARG A 14 -1.37 -43.40 14.23
C ARG A 14 -2.11 -44.52 13.51
N ARG A 15 -2.28 -44.37 12.19
CA ARG A 15 -2.92 -45.25 11.19
C ARG A 15 -4.43 -45.05 11.03
N LYS A 16 -4.81 -44.12 10.15
CA LYS A 16 -5.87 -44.27 9.12
C LYS A 16 -6.01 -42.97 8.34
N THR A 17 -5.22 -42.80 7.28
CA THR A 17 -5.53 -41.95 6.11
C THR A 17 -4.39 -42.06 5.08
N ARG A 18 -4.21 -43.26 4.50
CA ARG A 18 -3.30 -43.45 3.35
C ARG A 18 -3.92 -44.28 2.23
N SER A 19 -5.25 -44.37 2.17
CA SER A 19 -5.95 -45.31 1.28
C SER A 19 -7.16 -44.73 0.53
N ASN A 20 -7.16 -43.42 0.21
CA ASN A 20 -8.26 -42.81 -0.56
C ASN A 20 -7.85 -42.14 -1.88
N TRP A 21 -6.58 -42.16 -2.27
CA TRP A 21 -6.11 -41.55 -3.53
C TRP A 21 -5.88 -42.53 -4.70
N VAL A 22 -6.10 -43.84 -4.50
CA VAL A 22 -5.93 -44.88 -5.54
C VAL A 22 -7.27 -45.41 -6.09
N ARG A 23 -8.41 -44.80 -5.70
CA ARG A 23 -9.76 -45.24 -6.15
C ARG A 23 -10.56 -44.23 -6.96
N LEU A 24 -10.03 -43.03 -7.20
CA LEU A 24 -10.70 -42.00 -8.02
C LEU A 24 -10.08 -41.80 -9.41
N ASP A 25 -9.14 -42.67 -9.82
CA ASP A 25 -8.46 -42.59 -11.13
C ASP A 25 -8.91 -43.71 -12.09
N ARG A 26 -10.02 -44.39 -11.78
CA ARG A 26 -10.61 -45.47 -12.59
C ARG A 26 -12.07 -45.24 -13.00
N GLN A 27 -12.61 -44.03 -12.81
CA GLN A 27 -14.02 -43.74 -13.11
C GLN A 27 -14.28 -42.52 -14.01
N ILE A 28 -13.25 -41.92 -14.62
CA ILE A 28 -13.41 -40.87 -15.65
C ILE A 28 -12.66 -41.25 -16.95
N GLY A 29 -12.48 -42.55 -17.17
CA GLY A 29 -11.80 -43.11 -18.33
C GLY A 29 -12.73 -43.75 -19.35
N HIS A 30 -13.99 -43.34 -19.50
CA HIS A 30 -14.86 -43.83 -20.59
C HIS A 30 -16.02 -42.86 -20.87
N ARG A 31 -15.69 -41.73 -21.51
CA ARG A 31 -16.63 -40.97 -22.35
C ARG A 31 -15.82 -39.86 -23.00
N TYR A 32 -15.33 -40.10 -24.22
CA TYR A 32 -15.20 -39.15 -25.33
C TYR A 32 -14.44 -39.90 -26.44
N GLY A 33 -15.21 -40.31 -27.45
CA GLY A 33 -14.72 -41.07 -28.59
C GLY A 33 -13.76 -40.25 -29.45
N ARG A 34 -12.90 -40.98 -30.15
CA ARG A 34 -12.07 -40.51 -31.25
C ARG A 34 -12.96 -39.80 -32.28
N SER A 35 -12.77 -38.49 -32.44
CA SER A 35 -13.21 -37.76 -33.62
C SER A 35 -11.99 -37.11 -34.26
N THR A 36 -11.58 -37.67 -35.39
CA THR A 36 -10.60 -37.08 -36.30
C THR A 36 -11.25 -35.91 -37.04
N MET A 37 -11.07 -34.67 -36.56
CA MET A 37 -11.38 -33.49 -37.35
C MET A 37 -10.23 -33.18 -38.31
N ARG A 38 -10.51 -33.32 -39.60
CA ARG A 38 -9.71 -32.76 -40.69
C ARG A 38 -9.90 -31.24 -40.70
N PHE A 39 -8.81 -30.48 -40.61
CA PHE A 39 -8.81 -29.04 -40.88
C PHE A 39 -8.81 -28.80 -42.41
N PRO A 40 -9.63 -27.87 -42.94
CA PRO A 40 -9.52 -27.46 -44.33
C PRO A 40 -8.27 -26.61 -44.53
N SER A 41 -7.53 -26.92 -45.59
CA SER A 41 -6.35 -26.21 -46.07
C SER A 41 -6.69 -24.78 -46.49
N SER A 42 -6.08 -23.79 -45.81
CA SER A 42 -6.07 -22.38 -46.25
C SER A 42 -4.98 -22.17 -47.33
N PRO A 43 -5.20 -21.30 -48.34
CA PRO A 43 -4.33 -21.18 -49.51
C PRO A 43 -2.99 -20.50 -49.20
N ARG A 44 -1.97 -20.91 -49.97
CA ARG A 44 -0.62 -20.34 -49.97
C ARG A 44 -0.56 -18.95 -50.64
N ASN A 45 0.39 -18.16 -50.12
CA ASN A 45 1.16 -17.08 -50.76
C ASN A 45 0.52 -15.71 -51.00
N ALA A 46 0.94 -14.74 -50.18
CA ALA A 46 1.38 -13.45 -50.67
C ALA A 46 2.73 -13.10 -50.01
N ARG A 47 3.74 -12.84 -50.84
CA ARG A 47 5.11 -12.48 -50.44
C ARG A 47 5.10 -11.09 -49.80
N LEU A 48 5.65 -10.97 -48.59
CA LEU A 48 6.11 -9.68 -48.04
C LEU A 48 7.59 -9.82 -47.68
N GLY A 49 8.38 -8.86 -48.16
CA GLY A 49 9.83 -8.87 -48.16
C GLY A 49 10.44 -8.96 -46.76
N ARG A 50 11.56 -9.66 -46.68
CA ARG A 50 12.43 -9.69 -45.50
C ARG A 50 13.08 -8.32 -45.34
N ALA A 51 12.66 -7.55 -44.34
CA ALA A 51 13.51 -6.50 -43.76
C ALA A 51 14.34 -7.13 -42.65
N THR A 52 15.66 -7.09 -42.79
CA THR A 52 16.63 -7.47 -41.75
C THR A 52 16.48 -6.59 -40.51
N PRO A 53 16.52 -7.14 -39.28
CA PRO A 53 16.49 -6.30 -38.09
C PRO A 53 17.86 -5.62 -37.90
N ALA A 54 17.83 -4.29 -37.78
CA ALA A 54 19.00 -3.49 -37.42
C ALA A 54 19.48 -3.88 -36.02
N ARG A 55 20.77 -4.22 -35.90
CA ARG A 55 21.44 -4.44 -34.62
C ARG A 55 21.60 -3.10 -33.91
N PHE A 56 20.90 -2.89 -32.79
CA PHE A 56 21.19 -1.78 -31.89
C PHE A 56 22.50 -2.06 -31.13
N ARG A 57 23.51 -1.20 -31.29
CA ARG A 57 24.68 -1.15 -30.40
C ARG A 57 24.29 -0.44 -29.11
N ALA A 58 24.77 -0.95 -27.98
CA ALA A 58 24.63 -0.29 -26.69
C ALA A 58 25.44 1.02 -26.70
N GLY A 59 24.78 2.16 -26.41
CA GLY A 59 25.48 3.40 -26.07
C GLY A 59 24.90 4.72 -26.60
N GLU A 60 23.98 4.72 -27.57
CA GLU A 60 23.48 5.97 -28.17
C GLU A 60 21.95 6.00 -28.15
N TRP A 61 21.39 6.95 -27.41
CA TRP A 61 19.95 7.25 -27.40
C TRP A 61 19.72 8.58 -28.13
N PRO A 62 18.71 8.70 -29.01
CA PRO A 62 18.53 9.90 -29.82
C PRO A 62 18.06 11.10 -28.98
N PRO A 63 18.43 12.35 -29.35
CA PRO A 63 18.02 13.54 -28.63
C PRO A 63 16.53 13.83 -28.84
N ARG A 64 15.98 14.54 -27.84
CA ARG A 64 14.59 14.96 -27.70
C ARG A 64 14.11 15.67 -28.98
N VAL A 65 13.05 15.17 -29.61
CA VAL A 65 12.43 15.80 -30.78
C VAL A 65 11.55 16.94 -30.28
N GLU A 66 11.95 18.19 -30.53
CA GLU A 66 11.09 19.37 -30.44
C GLU A 66 10.23 19.43 -31.70
N ALA A 67 8.91 19.57 -31.54
CA ALA A 67 7.98 19.76 -32.64
C ALA A 67 7.46 21.21 -32.63
N GLU A 68 7.85 21.98 -33.66
CA GLU A 68 7.32 23.31 -33.98
C GLU A 68 6.17 23.24 -35.02
N GLY A 69 5.23 24.19 -34.91
CA GLY A 69 4.23 24.61 -35.93
C GLY A 69 2.86 23.90 -35.82
N GLY A 70 1.77 24.49 -35.31
CA GLY A 70 0.97 25.62 -35.84
C GLY A 70 -0.27 25.06 -36.59
N ALA A 71 -1.56 25.36 -36.36
CA ALA A 71 -2.27 26.43 -35.66
C ALA A 71 -3.74 26.00 -35.39
N SER A 72 -4.39 26.53 -34.34
CA SER A 72 -5.66 27.28 -34.44
C SER A 72 -6.13 27.72 -33.04
N ARG A 73 -6.36 29.04 -32.91
CA ARG A 73 -6.82 29.71 -31.70
C ARG A 73 -8.33 29.52 -31.54
N ALA A 74 -8.75 28.88 -30.45
CA ALA A 74 -10.04 29.08 -29.82
C ALA A 74 -9.79 29.42 -28.35
N GLY A 75 -10.38 30.51 -27.87
CA GLY A 75 -10.03 31.17 -26.61
C GLY A 75 -10.14 30.26 -25.39
N VAL A 76 -9.01 30.06 -24.71
CA VAL A 76 -8.96 29.50 -23.37
C VAL A 76 -9.21 30.65 -22.41
N ALA A 77 -10.40 30.69 -21.80
CA ALA A 77 -10.63 31.48 -20.60
C ALA A 77 -9.57 31.11 -19.55
N PRO A 78 -9.01 32.06 -18.77
CA PRO A 78 -7.98 31.75 -17.80
C PRO A 78 -8.52 30.67 -16.88
N ALA A 79 -7.80 29.55 -16.81
CA ALA A 79 -8.10 28.46 -15.92
C ALA A 79 -8.25 29.06 -14.51
N ARG A 80 -9.48 29.05 -13.98
CA ARG A 80 -9.69 29.28 -12.56
C ARG A 80 -8.82 28.25 -11.84
N GLU A 81 -7.80 28.74 -11.16
CA GLU A 81 -6.97 27.93 -10.28
C GLU A 81 -7.89 27.11 -9.38
N ARG A 82 -7.90 25.80 -9.61
CA ARG A 82 -8.51 24.88 -8.65
C ARG A 82 -7.68 25.01 -7.38
N PRO A 83 -8.28 25.29 -6.21
CA PRO A 83 -7.52 25.46 -4.98
C PRO A 83 -6.73 24.17 -4.73
N GLY A 84 -5.41 24.33 -4.67
CA GLY A 84 -4.46 23.23 -4.71
C GLY A 84 -4.71 22.21 -3.60
N ARG A 85 -4.62 20.93 -3.98
CA ARG A 85 -4.24 19.84 -3.08
C ARG A 85 -2.78 20.06 -2.66
N GLY A 86 -2.50 21.14 -1.94
CA GLY A 86 -1.22 21.37 -1.31
C GLY A 86 -1.03 20.30 -0.25
N ARG A 87 -0.09 19.37 -0.45
CA ARG A 87 0.54 18.61 0.64
C ARG A 87 1.36 19.61 1.47
N GLY A 88 0.67 20.46 2.20
CA GLY A 88 1.25 21.35 3.20
C GLY A 88 1.83 20.51 4.33
N ARG A 89 2.97 20.96 4.83
CA ARG A 89 3.65 20.44 6.02
C ARG A 89 2.67 20.38 7.20
N VAL A 90 2.73 19.32 8.01
CA VAL A 90 1.95 19.25 9.26
C VAL A 90 2.60 20.16 10.28
N GLU A 91 2.00 21.32 10.51
CA GLU A 91 2.48 22.31 11.47
C GLU A 91 1.71 22.21 12.79
N SER A 92 0.45 21.78 12.73
CA SER A 92 -0.42 21.66 13.90
C SER A 92 -1.41 20.50 13.83
N VAL A 93 -1.62 19.84 14.97
CA VAL A 93 -2.58 18.75 15.16
C VAL A 93 -3.52 19.10 16.31
N LEU A 94 -4.82 19.06 16.03
CA LEU A 94 -5.87 19.30 17.01
C LEU A 94 -6.66 18.02 17.29
N PHE A 95 -6.60 17.52 18.53
CA PHE A 95 -7.40 16.37 18.99
C PHE A 95 -8.77 16.83 19.49
N VAL A 96 -9.85 16.20 19.04
CA VAL A 96 -11.22 16.63 19.42
C VAL A 96 -12.05 15.49 19.98
N CYS A 97 -12.58 15.68 21.20
CA CYS A 97 -13.58 14.78 21.81
C CYS A 97 -14.88 15.54 22.13
N SER A 98 -15.79 14.98 22.94
CA SER A 98 -16.99 15.72 23.38
C SER A 98 -16.64 16.85 24.34
N GLY A 99 -16.10 16.54 25.53
CA GLY A 99 -15.97 17.50 26.62
C GLY A 99 -14.58 18.09 26.86
N ASN A 100 -13.54 17.62 26.17
CA ASN A 100 -12.13 18.00 26.41
C ASN A 100 -11.60 17.75 27.84
N THR A 101 -12.15 16.75 28.52
CA THR A 101 -11.78 16.39 29.90
C THR A 101 -11.20 14.97 30.06
N CYS A 102 -11.36 14.11 29.04
CA CYS A 102 -10.86 12.73 29.03
C CYS A 102 -10.02 12.42 27.77
N ARG A 103 -10.64 11.95 26.68
CA ARG A 103 -9.97 11.38 25.50
C ARG A 103 -9.01 12.33 24.76
N SER A 104 -9.46 13.54 24.39
CA SER A 104 -8.64 14.43 23.58
C SER A 104 -7.47 15.03 24.35
N VAL A 105 -7.63 15.27 25.67
CA VAL A 105 -6.53 15.72 26.53
C VAL A 105 -5.52 14.60 26.80
N MET A 106 -5.97 13.34 26.96
CA MET A 106 -5.07 12.18 26.98
C MET A 106 -4.26 12.10 25.68
N ALA A 107 -4.94 12.20 24.53
CA ALA A 107 -4.29 12.13 23.22
C ALA A 107 -3.24 13.25 23.05
N GLU A 108 -3.58 14.50 23.38
CA GLU A 108 -2.62 15.62 23.35
C GLU A 108 -1.39 15.34 24.22
N ALA A 109 -1.59 14.91 25.47
CA ALA A 109 -0.51 14.73 26.42
C ALA A 109 0.41 13.56 26.04
N LEU A 110 -0.17 12.43 25.63
CA LEU A 110 0.56 11.25 25.16
C LEU A 110 1.31 11.54 23.86
N PHE A 111 0.69 12.25 22.91
CA PHE A 111 1.32 12.58 21.64
C PHE A 111 2.49 13.56 21.82
N ARG A 112 2.36 14.54 22.73
CA ARG A 112 3.50 15.40 23.12
C ARG A 112 4.64 14.61 23.74
N ARG A 113 4.35 13.62 24.60
CA ARG A 113 5.39 12.74 25.16
C ARG A 113 6.09 11.97 24.03
N LEU A 114 5.33 11.36 23.13
CA LEU A 114 5.86 10.64 21.97
C LEU A 114 6.78 11.52 21.11
N LEU A 115 6.38 12.76 20.81
CA LEU A 115 7.19 13.72 20.05
C LEU A 115 8.51 14.08 20.77
N ARG A 116 8.50 14.16 22.12
CA ARG A 116 9.71 14.40 22.92
C ARG A 116 10.64 13.19 22.94
N GLU A 117 10.10 11.98 23.13
CA GLU A 117 10.85 10.72 23.17
C GLU A 117 11.49 10.39 21.81
N ARG A 118 10.81 10.73 20.71
CA ARG A 118 11.34 10.64 19.34
C ARG A 118 12.41 11.70 19.03
N GLY A 119 12.62 12.65 19.94
CA GLY A 119 13.76 13.57 19.99
C GLY A 119 14.17 14.15 18.64
N GLN A 120 13.34 15.00 18.02
CA GLN A 120 13.63 15.90 16.87
C GLN A 120 14.90 15.57 16.03
N ALA A 121 15.07 14.33 15.58
CA ALA A 121 16.28 13.89 14.87
C ALA A 121 16.31 14.36 13.41
N SER A 122 15.30 15.12 12.98
CA SER A 122 15.06 15.46 11.57
C SER A 122 15.37 16.91 11.20
N GLY A 123 15.77 17.76 12.16
CA GLY A 123 15.96 19.21 11.93
C GLY A 123 14.66 19.93 11.52
N ARG A 124 13.50 19.28 11.69
CA ARG A 124 12.17 19.82 11.35
C ARG A 124 11.63 20.62 12.54
N PRO A 125 11.04 21.82 12.33
CA PRO A 125 10.42 22.57 13.42
C PRO A 125 9.26 21.81 14.07
N PRO A 126 9.01 22.05 15.38
CA PRO A 126 8.09 21.25 16.19
C PRO A 126 6.65 21.29 15.68
N VAL A 127 5.97 20.14 15.72
CA VAL A 127 4.53 20.04 15.49
C VAL A 127 3.79 20.61 16.71
N LEU A 128 2.93 21.60 16.49
CA LEU A 128 2.07 22.15 17.53
C LEU A 128 0.92 21.17 17.81
N VAL A 129 0.80 20.73 19.06
CA VAL A 129 -0.25 19.79 19.47
C VAL A 129 -1.22 20.49 20.41
N SER A 130 -2.51 20.34 20.15
CA SER A 130 -3.59 20.90 20.96
C SER A 130 -4.79 19.96 21.01
N SER A 131 -5.68 20.14 21.99
CA SER A 131 -6.97 19.43 22.08
C SER A 131 -8.13 20.36 22.39
N ALA A 132 -9.32 20.06 21.89
CA ALA A 132 -10.56 20.76 22.18
C ALA A 132 -11.73 19.79 22.35
N GLY A 133 -12.91 20.32 22.66
CA GLY A 133 -14.13 19.54 22.79
C GLY A 133 -15.29 20.20 22.05
N LEU A 134 -16.09 19.40 21.35
CA LEU A 134 -17.24 19.87 20.62
C LEU A 134 -18.28 20.56 21.54
N ASP A 135 -18.46 20.00 22.74
CA ASP A 135 -19.42 20.41 23.76
C ASP A 135 -18.70 20.70 25.09
N ALA A 136 -17.45 21.16 25.03
CA ALA A 136 -16.66 21.40 26.23
C ALA A 136 -17.23 22.57 27.05
N VAL A 137 -17.25 22.41 28.36
CA VAL A 137 -17.44 23.53 29.29
C VAL A 137 -16.10 24.24 29.41
N GLU A 138 -16.04 25.49 28.98
CA GLU A 138 -14.82 26.29 29.02
C GLU A 138 -14.27 26.39 30.45
N GLY A 139 -12.96 26.15 30.60
CA GLY A 139 -12.30 26.20 31.90
C GLY A 139 -12.46 24.95 32.77
N ALA A 140 -13.24 23.94 32.35
CA ALA A 140 -13.37 22.72 33.15
C ALA A 140 -12.01 21.99 33.27
N PRO A 141 -11.63 21.47 34.45
CA PRO A 141 -10.43 20.66 34.57
C PRO A 141 -10.60 19.31 33.85
N ALA A 142 -9.49 18.65 33.52
CA ALA A 142 -9.54 17.24 33.18
C ALA A 142 -10.14 16.44 34.34
N THR A 143 -10.83 15.33 34.06
CA THR A 143 -11.41 14.52 35.13
C THR A 143 -10.32 13.97 36.04
N GLU A 144 -10.63 13.77 37.32
CA GLU A 144 -9.64 13.28 38.28
C GLU A 144 -9.05 11.92 37.87
N LEU A 145 -9.89 11.02 37.33
CA LEU A 145 -9.44 9.74 36.79
C LEU A 145 -8.52 9.91 35.58
N THR A 146 -8.75 10.91 34.72
CA THR A 146 -7.84 11.22 33.59
C THR A 146 -6.48 11.69 34.10
N ARG A 147 -6.47 12.57 35.12
CA ARG A 147 -5.24 13.06 35.75
C ARG A 147 -4.47 11.91 36.40
N GLN A 148 -5.17 11.03 37.11
CA GLN A 148 -4.59 9.84 37.73
C GLN A 148 -3.96 8.90 36.69
N VAL A 149 -4.67 8.56 35.62
CA VAL A 149 -4.17 7.65 34.56
C VAL A 149 -2.96 8.22 33.82
N LEU A 150 -2.88 9.54 33.65
CA LEU A 150 -1.70 10.20 33.06
C LEU A 150 -0.55 10.34 34.06
N ALA A 151 -0.83 10.57 35.34
CA ALA A 151 0.19 10.56 36.39
C ALA A 151 0.84 9.18 36.55
N GLU A 152 0.06 8.09 36.44
CA GLU A 152 0.57 6.70 36.35
C GLU A 152 1.56 6.50 35.19
N ARG A 153 1.51 7.36 34.18
CA ARG A 153 2.37 7.39 32.98
C ARG A 153 3.48 8.43 33.04
N GLY A 154 3.68 9.06 34.20
CA GLY A 154 4.66 10.13 34.39
C GLY A 154 4.31 11.44 33.68
N ILE A 155 3.04 11.67 33.36
CA ILE A 155 2.57 12.88 32.68
C ILE A 155 1.71 13.69 33.64
N ASP A 156 2.18 14.88 33.99
CA ASP A 156 1.37 15.89 34.68
C ASP A 156 0.59 16.73 33.65
N LEU A 157 -0.74 16.77 33.79
CA LEU A 157 -1.61 17.64 33.00
C LEU A 157 -1.54 19.11 33.44
N GLY A 158 -0.87 19.39 34.56
CA GLY A 158 -0.67 20.74 35.09
C GLY A 158 -1.99 21.51 35.18
N VAL A 159 -1.99 22.72 34.62
CA VAL A 159 -3.14 23.64 34.60
C VAL A 159 -4.07 23.44 33.39
N HIS A 160 -4.16 22.23 32.81
CA HIS A 160 -5.10 21.97 31.71
C HIS A 160 -6.49 22.53 32.00
N ARG A 161 -7.08 23.20 31.01
CA ARG A 161 -8.43 23.74 31.03
C ARG A 161 -9.11 23.36 29.72
N ALA A 162 -10.26 22.73 29.83
CA ALA A 162 -11.08 22.35 28.70
C ALA A 162 -11.44 23.60 27.88
N ARG A 163 -11.38 23.49 26.56
CA ARG A 163 -11.75 24.57 25.63
C ARG A 163 -12.78 24.09 24.60
N PRO A 164 -13.84 24.87 24.34
CA PRO A 164 -14.77 24.59 23.26
C PRO A 164 -14.09 24.65 21.89
N LEU A 165 -14.50 23.76 20.99
CA LEU A 165 -14.09 23.84 19.59
C LEU A 165 -14.70 25.09 18.95
N ASN A 166 -13.84 25.93 18.38
CA ASN A 166 -14.22 27.16 17.69
C ASN A 166 -13.56 27.26 16.30
N GLY A 167 -13.98 28.26 15.51
CA GLY A 167 -13.48 28.45 14.15
C GLY A 167 -11.98 28.78 14.06
N SER A 168 -11.40 29.44 15.07
CA SER A 168 -9.97 29.77 15.10
C SER A 168 -9.14 28.49 15.21
N LEU A 169 -9.46 27.65 16.21
CA LEU A 169 -8.78 26.37 16.43
C LEU A 169 -8.85 25.46 15.21
N VAL A 170 -10.01 25.41 14.54
CA VAL A 170 -10.20 24.62 13.31
C VAL A 170 -9.39 25.18 12.15
N SER A 171 -9.34 26.50 12.00
CA SER A 171 -8.63 27.16 10.91
C SER A 171 -7.12 27.00 11.04
N GLU A 172 -6.60 27.18 12.26
CA GLU A 172 -5.17 27.05 12.63
C GLU A 172 -4.66 25.61 12.56
N ALA A 173 -5.53 24.62 12.80
CA ALA A 173 -5.18 23.22 12.73
C ALA A 173 -4.87 22.79 11.28
N THR A 174 -3.70 22.19 11.06
CA THR A 174 -3.38 21.51 9.79
C THR A 174 -4.17 20.21 9.67
N TRP A 175 -4.22 19.44 10.77
CA TRP A 175 -5.01 18.22 10.90
C TRP A 175 -5.85 18.22 12.17
N ILE A 176 -7.07 17.70 12.05
CA ILE A 176 -7.99 17.53 13.17
C ILE A 176 -8.26 16.03 13.34
N VAL A 177 -7.91 15.50 14.51
CA VAL A 177 -8.12 14.09 14.86
C VAL A 177 -9.28 13.98 15.84
N ALA A 178 -10.43 13.59 15.31
CA ALA A 178 -11.64 13.34 16.08
C ALA A 178 -11.58 11.97 16.76
N MET A 179 -11.98 11.91 18.02
CA MET A 179 -11.99 10.66 18.79
C MET A 179 -13.03 9.66 18.27
N THR A 180 -14.07 10.10 17.56
CA THR A 180 -15.09 9.23 16.95
C THR A 180 -15.57 9.76 15.60
N ARG A 181 -16.14 8.90 14.76
CA ARG A 181 -16.81 9.26 13.50
C ARG A 181 -17.93 10.26 13.71
N ARG A 182 -18.72 10.12 14.77
CA ARG A 182 -19.79 11.07 15.11
C ARG A 182 -19.21 12.49 15.24
N ILE A 183 -18.09 12.62 15.95
CA ILE A 183 -17.42 13.92 16.16
C ILE A 183 -16.80 14.40 14.85
N ARG A 184 -16.12 13.52 14.10
CA ARG A 184 -15.56 13.85 12.77
C ARG A 184 -16.64 14.42 11.85
N ASP A 185 -17.76 13.72 11.72
CA ASP A 185 -18.84 14.08 10.79
C ASP A 185 -19.50 15.39 11.21
N GLU A 186 -19.65 15.64 12.51
CA GLU A 186 -20.13 16.91 13.03
C GLU A 186 -19.17 18.07 12.71
N ILE A 187 -17.86 17.88 12.93
CA ILE A 187 -16.85 18.90 12.58
C ILE A 187 -16.85 19.15 11.07
N ARG A 188 -16.92 18.11 10.24
CA ARG A 188 -16.98 18.23 8.78
C ARG A 188 -18.24 18.98 8.31
N ARG A 189 -19.38 18.75 8.96
CA ARG A 189 -20.62 19.50 8.69
C ARG A 189 -20.49 20.97 9.09
N ARG A 190 -19.98 21.25 10.30
CA ARG A 190 -19.83 22.62 10.82
C ARG A 190 -18.74 23.43 10.11
N TYR A 191 -17.70 22.76 9.60
CA TYR A 191 -16.55 23.39 8.94
C TYR A 191 -16.20 22.70 7.60
N PRO A 192 -17.04 22.85 6.55
CA PRO A 192 -16.85 22.15 5.28
C PRO A 192 -15.51 22.44 4.59
N HIS A 193 -15.00 23.67 4.73
CA HIS A 193 -13.71 24.10 4.18
C HIS A 193 -12.50 23.33 4.76
N LYS A 194 -12.66 22.65 5.90
CA LYS A 194 -11.62 21.84 6.55
C LYS A 194 -11.87 20.33 6.42
N ALA A 195 -12.95 19.91 5.76
CA ALA A 195 -13.44 18.52 5.86
C ALA A 195 -12.40 17.45 5.49
N ASP A 196 -11.58 17.70 4.47
CA ASP A 196 -10.51 16.83 4.00
C ASP A 196 -9.36 16.64 4.99
N ARG A 197 -9.31 17.47 6.04
CA ARG A 197 -8.30 17.47 7.10
C ARG A 197 -8.83 17.04 8.46
N VAL A 198 -10.08 16.57 8.52
CA VAL A 198 -10.69 16.01 9.73
C VAL A 198 -10.76 14.50 9.58
N ILE A 199 -10.12 13.75 10.47
CA ILE A 199 -10.02 12.29 10.43
C ILE A 199 -10.25 11.69 11.82
N THR A 200 -10.50 10.38 11.91
CA THR A 200 -10.41 9.65 13.18
C THR A 200 -9.08 8.93 13.33
N LEU A 201 -8.73 8.53 14.56
CA LEU A 201 -7.52 7.75 14.81
C LEU A 201 -7.55 6.38 14.08
N GLY A 202 -8.72 5.75 13.98
CA GLY A 202 -8.86 4.48 13.24
C GLY A 202 -8.73 4.64 11.73
N GLU A 203 -9.13 5.79 11.15
CA GLU A 203 -8.88 6.09 9.73
C GLU A 203 -7.39 6.20 9.40
N VAL A 204 -6.55 6.52 10.39
CA VAL A 204 -5.10 6.66 10.25
C VAL A 204 -4.37 5.33 10.42
N THR A 205 -4.86 4.48 11.32
CA THR A 205 -4.14 3.29 11.82
C THR A 205 -4.66 1.97 11.26
N GLY A 206 -5.81 1.97 10.57
CA GLY A 206 -6.49 0.75 10.15
C GLY A 206 -7.08 -0.08 11.30
N ALA A 207 -7.15 0.51 12.51
CA ALA A 207 -7.61 -0.13 13.75
C ALA A 207 -9.06 0.30 14.12
N PRO A 208 -9.63 -0.10 15.27
CA PRO A 208 -11.00 0.26 15.65
C PRO A 208 -11.26 1.76 15.51
N VAL A 209 -12.37 2.07 14.82
CA VAL A 209 -12.60 3.39 14.21
C VAL A 209 -12.81 4.52 15.23
N ASP A 210 -13.30 4.17 16.43
CA ASP A 210 -13.78 5.09 17.45
C ASP A 210 -13.08 4.82 18.80
N VAL A 211 -12.55 5.86 19.44
CA VAL A 211 -12.00 5.83 20.80
C VAL A 211 -13.16 5.89 21.81
N PRO A 212 -13.39 4.82 22.61
CA PRO A 212 -14.49 4.76 23.57
C PRO A 212 -14.43 5.90 24.59
N ASP A 213 -15.59 6.43 25.00
CA ASP A 213 -15.64 7.47 26.02
C ASP A 213 -15.59 6.86 27.44
N PRO A 214 -14.55 7.13 28.25
CA PRO A 214 -14.46 6.59 29.59
C PRO A 214 -15.29 7.38 30.63
N PHE A 215 -15.89 8.53 30.24
CA PHE A 215 -16.59 9.41 31.16
C PHE A 215 -17.68 8.68 31.96
N GLY A 216 -17.72 8.92 33.28
CA GLY A 216 -18.64 8.26 34.22
C GLY A 216 -18.32 6.78 34.52
N GLY A 217 -17.31 6.19 33.88
CA GLY A 217 -16.88 4.81 34.11
C GLY A 217 -15.86 4.64 35.24
N PRO A 218 -15.53 3.38 35.59
CA PRO A 218 -14.45 3.07 36.53
C PRO A 218 -13.07 3.38 35.92
N ILE A 219 -12.05 3.51 36.77
CA ILE A 219 -10.67 3.82 36.35
C ILE A 219 -10.12 2.86 35.28
N GLY A 220 -10.55 1.59 35.27
CA GLY A 220 -10.17 0.61 34.24
C GLY A 220 -10.47 1.10 32.82
N ARG A 221 -11.63 1.73 32.59
CA ARG A 221 -12.00 2.28 31.26
C ARG A 221 -11.10 3.43 30.83
N TYR A 222 -10.64 4.24 31.78
CA TYR A 222 -9.70 5.33 31.50
C TYR A 222 -8.33 4.77 31.10
N ARG A 223 -7.87 3.71 31.77
CA ARG A 223 -6.62 3.00 31.41
C ARG A 223 -6.72 2.37 30.04
N GLU A 224 -7.79 1.62 29.76
CA GLU A 224 -8.06 1.04 28.43
C GLU A 224 -8.07 2.11 27.32
N THR A 225 -8.66 3.28 27.59
CA THR A 225 -8.66 4.41 26.65
C THR A 225 -7.24 4.93 26.40
N ALA A 226 -6.44 5.08 27.47
CA ALA A 226 -5.06 5.53 27.35
C ALA A 226 -4.17 4.50 26.64
N ASP A 227 -4.33 3.20 26.93
CA ASP A 227 -3.63 2.11 26.26
C ASP A 227 -3.93 2.09 24.77
N LEU A 228 -5.21 2.26 24.39
CA LEU A 228 -5.63 2.37 22.99
C LEU A 228 -4.97 3.56 22.28
N LEU A 229 -4.91 4.72 22.94
CA LEU A 229 -4.26 5.90 22.38
C LEU A 229 -2.75 5.65 22.20
N GLU A 230 -2.06 5.11 23.21
CA GLU A 230 -0.63 4.79 23.14
C GLU A 230 -0.30 3.80 22.03
N ALA A 231 -1.17 2.82 21.79
CA ALA A 231 -0.99 1.84 20.72
C ALA A 231 -1.07 2.45 19.31
N HIS A 232 -1.83 3.55 19.12
CA HIS A 232 -2.17 4.07 17.80
C HIS A 232 -1.58 5.44 17.46
N LEU A 233 -1.19 6.23 18.47
CA LEU A 233 -0.53 7.52 18.25
C LEU A 233 0.81 7.44 17.48
N PRO A 234 1.63 6.37 17.60
CA PRO A 234 2.82 6.21 16.75
C PRO A 234 2.51 6.14 15.25
N ASP A 235 1.39 5.53 14.86
CA ASP A 235 0.98 5.44 13.45
C ASP A 235 0.49 6.79 12.94
N LEU A 236 -0.18 7.56 13.80
CA LEU A 236 -0.52 8.94 13.52
C LEU A 236 0.72 9.79 13.29
N LEU A 237 1.74 9.67 14.16
CA LEU A 237 3.01 10.37 13.96
C LEU A 237 3.61 10.01 12.60
N ARG A 238 3.65 8.72 12.26
CA ARG A 238 4.15 8.26 10.95
C ARG A 238 3.37 8.85 9.79
N LEU A 239 2.04 8.90 9.86
CA LEU A 239 1.23 9.52 8.79
C LEU A 239 1.53 11.01 8.66
N LEU A 240 1.66 11.72 9.78
CA LEU A 240 1.87 13.18 9.80
C LEU A 240 3.29 13.59 9.38
N GLU A 241 4.30 12.76 9.67
CA GLU A 241 5.69 12.95 9.22
C GLU A 241 5.90 12.57 7.74
N GLY A 242 4.84 12.09 7.08
CA GLY A 242 4.91 11.54 5.74
C GLY A 242 5.58 10.16 5.70
N GLU A 243 5.78 9.49 6.85
CA GLU A 243 6.33 8.13 7.00
C GLU A 243 5.35 7.02 6.60
N GLY A 244 4.06 7.33 6.44
CA GLY A 244 3.15 6.51 5.61
C GLY A 244 3.51 6.55 4.10
N SER A 245 4.44 7.43 3.71
CA SER A 245 5.00 7.56 2.36
C SER A 245 6.53 7.64 2.33
N GLN A 246 7.26 7.39 3.43
CA GLN A 246 8.73 7.45 3.40
C GLN A 246 9.39 6.27 2.65
N GLY A 247 8.60 5.32 2.14
CA GLY A 247 9.02 4.40 1.08
C GLY A 247 8.58 4.76 -0.34
N ARG A 248 7.82 5.85 -0.54
CA ARG A 248 7.22 6.22 -1.85
C ARG A 248 7.76 7.51 -2.43
N ASP A 249 8.12 8.49 -1.59
CA ASP A 249 8.69 9.75 -2.06
C ASP A 249 10.12 9.48 -2.56
N GLY A 250 10.26 9.37 -3.88
CA GLY A 250 11.48 8.89 -4.55
C GLY A 250 11.42 7.45 -5.08
N MET A 251 10.31 6.71 -4.89
CA MET A 251 10.12 5.41 -5.53
C MET A 251 10.00 5.61 -7.05
N ARG A 252 10.98 5.07 -7.79
CA ARG A 252 11.04 5.10 -9.24
C ARG A 252 10.40 3.84 -9.80
N ILE A 253 9.39 4.01 -10.65
CA ILE A 253 8.64 2.90 -11.25
C ILE A 253 8.98 2.77 -12.73
N ALA A 254 9.47 1.60 -13.16
CA ALA A 254 9.58 1.26 -14.57
C ALA A 254 8.27 0.62 -15.04
N ILE A 255 7.60 1.19 -16.03
CA ILE A 255 6.36 0.63 -16.59
C ILE A 255 6.55 0.25 -18.06
N GLY A 256 6.01 -0.90 -18.48
CA GLY A 256 6.07 -1.34 -19.86
C GLY A 256 4.93 -2.29 -20.24
N SER A 257 4.65 -2.36 -21.54
CA SER A 257 3.63 -3.25 -22.09
C SER A 257 3.98 -3.72 -23.51
N ASP A 258 3.33 -4.80 -23.95
CA ASP A 258 3.16 -5.02 -25.40
C ASP A 258 1.96 -4.21 -25.93
N HIS A 259 1.63 -4.43 -27.20
CA HIS A 259 0.50 -3.81 -27.87
C HIS A 259 -0.85 -4.14 -27.20
N ALA A 260 -1.03 -5.39 -26.75
CA ALA A 260 -2.27 -5.83 -26.10
C ALA A 260 -2.44 -5.25 -24.69
N GLY A 261 -1.32 -4.92 -24.02
CA GLY A 261 -1.31 -4.25 -22.72
C GLY A 261 -1.34 -2.72 -22.78
N PHE A 262 -1.12 -2.12 -23.95
CA PHE A 262 -0.98 -0.66 -24.11
C PHE A 262 -2.17 0.14 -23.57
N PRO A 263 -3.45 -0.22 -23.85
CA PRO A 263 -4.57 0.54 -23.30
C PRO A 263 -4.60 0.56 -21.77
N LEU A 264 -4.36 -0.60 -21.14
CA LEU A 264 -4.32 -0.69 -19.67
C LEU A 264 -3.10 0.03 -19.09
N LYS A 265 -1.96 0.03 -19.78
CA LYS A 265 -0.78 0.80 -19.37
C LYS A 265 -1.09 2.28 -19.22
N ARG A 266 -1.83 2.87 -20.17
CA ARG A 266 -2.21 4.30 -20.11
C ARG A 266 -3.06 4.62 -18.90
N VAL A 267 -4.00 3.73 -18.55
CA VAL A 267 -4.81 3.86 -17.33
C VAL A 267 -3.95 3.86 -16.08
N LEU A 268 -2.93 2.99 -16.04
CA LEU A 268 -2.02 2.92 -14.90
C LEU A 268 -1.04 4.09 -14.84
N ILE A 269 -0.57 4.59 -15.98
CA ILE A 269 0.21 5.84 -16.04
C ILE A 269 -0.58 6.98 -15.41
N GLN A 270 -1.84 7.18 -15.83
CA GLN A 270 -2.69 8.20 -15.23
C GLN A 270 -2.87 8.00 -13.72
N PHE A 271 -3.06 6.75 -13.28
CA PHE A 271 -3.13 6.43 -11.85
C PHE A 271 -1.83 6.80 -11.12
N LEU A 272 -0.65 6.49 -11.68
CA LEU A 272 0.63 6.85 -11.07
C LEU A 272 0.79 8.37 -10.96
N GLU A 273 0.37 9.12 -11.98
CA GLU A 273 0.34 10.59 -11.97
C GLU A 273 -0.61 11.14 -10.89
N GLU A 274 -1.82 10.59 -10.79
CA GLU A 274 -2.81 10.95 -9.75
C GLU A 274 -2.28 10.68 -8.33
N GLN A 275 -1.45 9.65 -8.16
CA GLN A 275 -0.78 9.32 -6.89
C GLN A 275 0.52 10.11 -6.65
N GLY A 276 1.01 10.87 -7.64
CA GLY A 276 2.27 11.62 -7.55
C GLY A 276 3.51 10.72 -7.51
N LEU A 277 3.47 9.54 -8.14
CA LEU A 277 4.58 8.58 -8.17
C LEU A 277 5.45 8.78 -9.42
N ALA A 278 6.77 8.80 -9.24
CA ALA A 278 7.72 8.94 -10.34
C ALA A 278 7.77 7.65 -11.18
N TYR A 279 7.68 7.77 -12.49
CA TYR A 279 7.73 6.63 -13.41
C TYR A 279 8.51 6.93 -14.68
N GLN A 280 8.98 5.87 -15.34
CA GLN A 280 9.46 5.90 -16.72
C GLN A 280 8.73 4.83 -17.54
N ASP A 281 8.17 5.24 -18.68
CA ASP A 281 7.54 4.35 -19.65
C ASP A 281 8.57 3.79 -20.64
N PHE A 282 8.72 2.46 -20.66
CA PHE A 282 9.61 1.72 -21.55
C PHE A 282 8.93 1.28 -22.85
N GLY A 283 7.70 1.73 -23.11
CA GLY A 283 6.87 1.38 -24.26
C GLY A 283 6.01 0.13 -23.99
N ALA A 284 5.28 -0.41 -24.96
CA ALA A 284 5.06 0.08 -26.32
C ALA A 284 4.33 1.44 -26.34
N THR A 285 4.51 2.26 -27.37
CA THR A 285 3.89 3.60 -27.47
C THR A 285 2.58 3.63 -28.26
N SER A 286 2.14 2.48 -28.79
CA SER A 286 0.91 2.33 -29.55
C SER A 286 0.36 0.90 -29.49
N GLU A 287 -0.79 0.67 -30.11
CA GLU A 287 -1.39 -0.67 -30.29
C GLU A 287 -0.83 -1.44 -31.50
N ALA A 288 0.18 -0.90 -32.18
CA ALA A 288 0.86 -1.61 -33.26
C ALA A 288 1.54 -2.88 -32.72
N SER A 289 1.45 -3.98 -33.47
CA SER A 289 1.99 -5.28 -33.05
C SER A 289 3.48 -5.20 -32.72
N VAL A 290 3.85 -5.79 -31.58
CA VAL A 290 5.22 -5.85 -31.05
C VAL A 290 5.40 -7.10 -30.20
N ASP A 291 6.66 -7.47 -29.96
CA ASP A 291 7.04 -8.62 -29.16
C ASP A 291 7.20 -8.27 -27.68
N TYR A 292 6.37 -8.87 -26.83
CA TYR A 292 6.40 -8.65 -25.37
C TYR A 292 7.77 -8.93 -24.70
N PRO A 293 8.64 -9.85 -25.18
CA PRO A 293 9.91 -10.10 -24.52
C PRO A 293 10.84 -8.89 -24.47
N ASP A 294 10.80 -8.00 -25.46
CA ASP A 294 11.70 -6.85 -25.53
C ASP A 294 11.42 -5.87 -24.38
N TYR A 295 10.15 -5.50 -24.21
CA TYR A 295 9.68 -4.64 -23.13
C TYR A 295 9.82 -5.31 -21.76
N GLY A 296 9.46 -6.61 -21.68
CA GLY A 296 9.60 -7.40 -20.46
C GLY A 296 11.04 -7.43 -19.94
N ARG A 297 12.02 -7.63 -20.84
CA ARG A 297 13.45 -7.60 -20.48
C ARG A 297 13.95 -6.20 -20.14
N ALA A 298 13.49 -5.17 -20.85
CA ALA A 298 13.93 -3.79 -20.60
C ALA A 298 13.58 -3.35 -19.17
N VAL A 299 12.29 -3.47 -18.78
CA VAL A 299 11.83 -3.15 -17.42
C VAL A 299 12.51 -4.02 -16.38
N ALA A 300 12.56 -5.34 -16.61
CA ALA A 300 13.17 -6.28 -15.67
C ALA A 300 14.66 -5.97 -15.43
N ARG A 301 15.43 -5.62 -16.47
CA ARG A 301 16.84 -5.25 -16.32
C ARG A 301 17.00 -3.93 -15.56
N ALA A 302 16.19 -2.92 -15.85
CA ALA A 302 16.27 -1.63 -15.19
C ALA A 302 16.00 -1.74 -13.67
N VAL A 303 15.02 -2.57 -13.30
CA VAL A 303 14.72 -2.88 -11.89
C VAL A 303 15.85 -3.70 -11.24
N ALA A 304 16.36 -4.73 -11.93
CA ALA A 304 17.44 -5.58 -11.40
C ALA A 304 18.74 -4.80 -11.15
N GLN A 305 18.99 -3.76 -11.94
CA GLN A 305 20.15 -2.87 -11.82
C GLN A 305 19.98 -1.78 -10.75
N GLY A 306 18.82 -1.71 -10.07
CA GLY A 306 18.55 -0.67 -9.08
C GLY A 306 18.32 0.72 -9.67
N GLN A 307 18.10 0.82 -10.99
CA GLN A 307 17.71 2.09 -11.64
C GLN A 307 16.24 2.44 -11.29
N PHE A 308 15.44 1.42 -11.01
CA PHE A 308 14.06 1.54 -10.59
C PHE A 308 13.80 0.63 -9.40
N ASP A 309 12.96 1.10 -8.48
CA ASP A 309 12.63 0.37 -7.27
C ASP A 309 11.59 -0.72 -7.54
N ARG A 310 10.68 -0.47 -8.48
CA ARG A 310 9.60 -1.40 -8.86
C ARG A 310 9.37 -1.39 -10.37
N GLY A 311 8.89 -2.52 -10.89
CA GLY A 311 8.44 -2.67 -12.27
C GLY A 311 6.94 -2.95 -12.36
N ILE A 312 6.29 -2.49 -13.44
CA ILE A 312 4.93 -2.85 -13.84
C ILE A 312 4.99 -3.31 -15.30
N LEU A 313 4.56 -4.54 -15.57
CA LEU A 313 4.54 -5.13 -16.91
C LEU A 313 3.13 -5.58 -17.30
N ILE A 314 2.75 -5.32 -18.54
CA ILE A 314 1.38 -5.59 -19.00
C ILE A 314 1.44 -6.25 -20.38
N CYS A 315 0.81 -7.41 -20.54
CA CYS A 315 0.52 -7.96 -21.86
C CYS A 315 -0.90 -8.49 -21.94
N GLY A 316 -1.29 -9.17 -23.02
CA GLY A 316 -2.64 -9.72 -23.15
C GLY A 316 -3.11 -10.51 -21.91
N THR A 317 -2.37 -11.54 -21.49
CA THR A 317 -2.69 -12.35 -20.30
C THR A 317 -1.80 -12.09 -19.11
N GLY A 318 -0.65 -11.43 -19.31
CA GLY A 318 0.42 -11.28 -18.32
C GLY A 318 1.36 -12.49 -18.20
N ILE A 319 1.00 -13.66 -18.74
CA ILE A 319 1.78 -14.91 -18.60
C ILE A 319 3.16 -14.79 -19.28
N GLY A 320 3.19 -14.33 -20.54
CA GLY A 320 4.45 -14.19 -21.27
C GLY A 320 5.42 -13.22 -20.59
N MET A 321 4.90 -12.07 -20.14
CA MET A 321 5.69 -11.06 -19.44
C MET A 321 6.28 -11.60 -18.14
N SER A 322 5.49 -12.34 -17.34
CA SER A 322 5.99 -12.88 -16.07
C SER A 322 7.06 -13.95 -16.28
N ILE A 323 6.92 -14.80 -17.31
CA ILE A 323 7.95 -15.78 -17.69
C ILE A 323 9.24 -15.06 -18.09
N VAL A 324 9.16 -14.06 -18.97
CA VAL A 324 10.35 -13.34 -19.47
C VAL A 324 11.05 -12.56 -18.37
N ALA A 325 10.31 -11.80 -17.57
CA ALA A 325 10.87 -10.95 -16.52
C ALA A 325 11.60 -11.80 -15.46
N ASN A 326 11.03 -12.94 -15.05
CA ASN A 326 11.66 -13.85 -14.09
C ASN A 326 12.91 -14.58 -14.63
N LYS A 327 13.24 -14.47 -15.93
CA LYS A 327 14.55 -14.94 -16.44
C LYS A 327 15.69 -13.96 -16.13
N VAL A 328 15.40 -12.75 -15.67
CA VAL A 328 16.42 -11.78 -15.26
C VAL A 328 16.77 -12.03 -13.80
N ARG A 329 18.05 -12.27 -13.51
CA ARG A 329 18.54 -12.47 -12.14
C ARG A 329 18.21 -11.25 -11.28
N GLY A 330 17.71 -11.49 -10.06
CA GLY A 330 17.27 -10.44 -9.14
C GLY A 330 15.82 -10.00 -9.33
N ILE A 331 15.10 -10.54 -10.32
CA ILE A 331 13.69 -10.24 -10.54
C ILE A 331 12.79 -11.31 -9.95
N ARG A 332 11.72 -10.84 -9.30
CA ARG A 332 10.60 -11.61 -8.80
C ARG A 332 9.33 -10.96 -9.32
N ALA A 333 8.96 -11.36 -10.52
CA ALA A 333 7.79 -10.86 -11.23
C ALA A 333 6.55 -11.69 -10.86
N ALA A 334 5.53 -11.04 -10.32
CA ALA A 334 4.29 -11.67 -9.88
C ALA A 334 3.14 -11.33 -10.83
N LEU A 335 2.51 -12.34 -11.42
CA LEU A 335 1.29 -12.18 -12.19
C LEU A 335 0.10 -12.10 -11.22
N CYS A 336 -0.58 -10.95 -11.19
CA CYS A 336 -1.69 -10.72 -10.28
C CYS A 336 -2.89 -10.15 -11.04
N HIS A 337 -4.09 -10.62 -10.71
CA HIS A 337 -5.34 -10.15 -11.30
C HIS A 337 -6.35 -9.69 -10.25
N GLU A 338 -5.99 -9.78 -8.97
CA GLU A 338 -6.82 -9.35 -7.85
C GLU A 338 -5.94 -8.94 -6.64
N PRO A 339 -6.49 -8.19 -5.66
CA PRO A 339 -5.68 -7.54 -4.62
C PRO A 339 -4.95 -8.49 -3.67
N TYR A 340 -5.49 -9.67 -3.38
CA TYR A 340 -4.90 -10.63 -2.45
C TYR A 340 -3.56 -11.16 -2.97
N SER A 341 -3.48 -11.60 -4.22
CA SER A 341 -2.25 -12.06 -4.87
C SER A 341 -1.21 -10.95 -4.96
N ALA A 342 -1.64 -9.71 -5.26
CA ALA A 342 -0.75 -8.55 -5.23
C ALA A 342 -0.13 -8.35 -3.83
N ARG A 343 -0.97 -8.36 -2.79
CA ARG A 343 -0.54 -8.25 -1.39
C ARG A 343 0.40 -9.38 -0.98
N MET A 344 0.02 -10.63 -1.26
CA MET A 344 0.81 -11.80 -0.89
C MET A 344 2.14 -11.85 -1.63
N SER A 345 2.18 -11.43 -2.90
CA SER A 345 3.43 -11.36 -3.66
C SER A 345 4.44 -10.42 -3.01
N ARG A 346 3.96 -9.32 -2.43
CA ARG A 346 4.80 -8.38 -1.69
C ARG A 346 5.20 -8.92 -0.33
N LEU A 347 4.23 -9.31 0.52
CA LEU A 347 4.48 -9.79 1.88
C LEU A 347 5.40 -11.01 1.90
N HIS A 348 5.16 -11.99 1.04
CA HIS A 348 5.82 -13.29 1.13
C HIS A 348 7.00 -13.47 0.19
N ASN A 349 7.01 -12.79 -0.95
CA ASN A 349 8.01 -13.00 -2.00
C ASN A 349 8.85 -11.76 -2.26
N ASN A 350 8.57 -10.63 -1.59
CA ASN A 350 9.19 -9.35 -1.87
C ASN A 350 9.24 -9.07 -3.38
N ALA A 351 8.13 -9.33 -4.09
CA ALA A 351 8.05 -9.20 -5.54
C ALA A 351 8.37 -7.76 -5.96
N ASN A 352 9.33 -7.58 -6.85
CA ASN A 352 9.77 -6.24 -7.30
C ASN A 352 9.22 -5.86 -8.68
N VAL A 353 8.54 -6.79 -9.36
CA VAL A 353 7.81 -6.51 -10.60
C VAL A 353 6.37 -7.05 -10.50
N LEU A 354 5.40 -6.19 -10.77
CA LEU A 354 3.99 -6.57 -10.94
C LEU A 354 3.73 -6.87 -12.41
N VAL A 355 2.99 -7.94 -12.69
CA VAL A 355 2.58 -8.30 -14.04
C VAL A 355 1.06 -8.42 -14.12
N LEU A 356 0.46 -7.80 -15.14
CA LEU A 356 -0.99 -7.73 -15.33
C LEU A 356 -1.39 -8.23 -16.74
N GLY A 357 -2.62 -8.74 -16.84
CA GLY A 357 -3.23 -9.15 -18.11
C GLY A 357 -4.22 -8.12 -18.63
N GLY A 358 -3.85 -7.34 -19.64
CA GLY A 358 -4.67 -6.29 -20.25
C GLY A 358 -5.99 -6.76 -20.85
N ARG A 359 -6.10 -8.04 -21.22
CA ARG A 359 -7.35 -8.67 -21.71
C ARG A 359 -8.09 -9.45 -20.61
N ILE A 360 -7.55 -9.49 -19.39
CA ILE A 360 -8.07 -10.31 -18.28
C ILE A 360 -8.75 -9.45 -17.23
N ILE A 361 -8.17 -8.28 -16.90
CA ILE A 361 -8.67 -7.42 -15.83
C ILE A 361 -9.14 -6.06 -16.35
N GLY A 362 -10.18 -5.53 -15.72
CA GLY A 362 -10.68 -4.17 -15.98
C GLY A 362 -9.82 -3.08 -15.33
N PRO A 363 -9.99 -1.80 -15.77
CA PRO A 363 -9.14 -0.68 -15.37
C PRO A 363 -9.16 -0.39 -13.86
N GLU A 364 -10.33 -0.38 -13.22
CA GLU A 364 -10.44 -0.09 -11.78
C GLU A 364 -9.83 -1.21 -10.91
N MET A 365 -10.02 -2.47 -11.31
CA MET A 365 -9.35 -3.59 -10.65
C MET A 365 -7.84 -3.51 -10.83
N ALA A 366 -7.35 -3.16 -12.03
CA ALA A 366 -5.93 -3.00 -12.27
C ALA A 366 -5.32 -1.87 -11.42
N ARG A 367 -6.03 -0.76 -11.24
CA ARG A 367 -5.65 0.33 -10.34
C ARG A 367 -5.54 -0.16 -8.90
N GLU A 368 -6.55 -0.88 -8.42
CA GLU A 368 -6.56 -1.42 -7.05
C GLU A 368 -5.43 -2.45 -6.82
N VAL A 369 -5.22 -3.36 -7.76
CA VAL A 369 -4.12 -4.34 -7.73
C VAL A 369 -2.76 -3.64 -7.72
N THR A 370 -2.59 -2.62 -8.57
CA THR A 370 -1.36 -1.83 -8.66
C THR A 370 -1.11 -1.06 -7.37
N ARG A 371 -2.15 -0.42 -6.83
CA ARG A 371 -2.11 0.23 -5.52
C ARG A 371 -1.62 -0.77 -4.48
N VAL A 372 -2.37 -1.84 -4.24
CA VAL A 372 -2.03 -2.83 -3.20
C VAL A 372 -0.61 -3.38 -3.36
N PHE A 373 -0.13 -3.63 -4.58
CA PHE A 373 1.26 -4.02 -4.82
C PHE A 373 2.28 -2.96 -4.39
N LEU A 374 2.06 -1.70 -4.76
CA LEU A 374 2.97 -0.59 -4.45
C LEU A 374 2.92 -0.21 -2.95
N GLU A 375 1.77 -0.37 -2.30
CA GLU A 375 1.57 -0.02 -0.89
C GLU A 375 2.02 -1.11 0.09
N THR A 376 2.07 -2.37 -0.34
CA THR A 376 2.35 -3.49 0.56
C THR A 376 3.86 -3.67 0.76
N GLU A 377 4.28 -3.55 2.03
CA GLU A 377 5.65 -3.80 2.45
C GLU A 377 5.97 -5.30 2.51
N PHE A 378 7.26 -5.63 2.56
CA PHE A 378 7.70 -7.01 2.71
C PHE A 378 7.70 -7.42 4.18
N GLU A 379 7.18 -8.61 4.49
CA GLU A 379 7.04 -9.09 5.88
C GLU A 379 8.38 -9.52 6.50
N GLY A 380 9.36 -9.91 5.70
CA GLY A 380 10.64 -10.42 6.20
C GLY A 380 10.51 -11.75 6.94
N GLY A 381 11.29 -11.94 8.00
CA GLY A 381 11.25 -13.15 8.83
C GLY A 381 11.44 -14.45 8.03
N ARG A 382 10.52 -15.42 8.18
CA ARG A 382 10.57 -16.71 7.47
C ARG A 382 10.54 -16.58 5.94
N HIS A 383 10.04 -15.45 5.43
CA HIS A 383 9.90 -15.18 4.01
C HIS A 383 11.23 -14.76 3.39
N GLN A 384 12.08 -14.05 4.14
CA GLN A 384 13.42 -13.64 3.71
C GLN A 384 14.27 -14.86 3.29
N ARG A 385 14.30 -15.91 4.13
CA ARG A 385 14.97 -17.19 3.79
C ARG A 385 14.49 -17.82 2.48
N ARG A 386 13.21 -17.68 2.14
CA ARG A 386 12.66 -18.24 0.88
C ARG A 386 13.07 -17.38 -0.31
N VAL A 387 13.11 -16.06 -0.15
CA VAL A 387 13.62 -15.13 -1.17
C VAL A 387 15.09 -15.42 -1.46
N GLU A 388 15.91 -15.61 -0.42
CA GLU A 388 17.33 -15.97 -0.59
C GLU A 388 17.52 -17.28 -1.37
N LYS A 389 16.68 -18.29 -1.13
CA LYS A 389 16.71 -19.53 -1.92
C LYS A 389 16.37 -19.32 -3.39
N ILE A 390 15.43 -18.41 -3.69
CA ILE A 390 15.10 -18.04 -5.08
C ILE A 390 16.30 -17.34 -5.73
N GLU A 391 16.99 -16.47 -4.99
CA GLU A 391 18.14 -15.70 -5.49
C GLU A 391 19.42 -16.53 -5.65
N ALA A 392 19.62 -17.55 -4.81
CA ALA A 392 20.73 -18.49 -4.92
C ALA A 392 20.70 -19.27 -6.24
N GLY A 393 19.50 -19.54 -6.78
CA GLY A 393 19.30 -20.41 -7.94
C GLY A 393 19.68 -21.87 -7.64
N ASP A 394 19.43 -22.77 -8.59
CA ASP A 394 19.80 -24.21 -8.50
C ASP A 394 21.31 -24.43 -8.67
N GLY A 395 22.16 -23.62 -8.04
CA GLY A 395 23.60 -23.81 -8.05
C GLY A 395 23.96 -25.15 -7.45
N GLU A 396 24.33 -26.10 -8.30
CA GLU A 396 25.04 -27.33 -7.94
C GLU A 396 26.10 -26.99 -6.89
N GLN A 397 26.06 -27.71 -5.77
CA GLN A 397 27.26 -27.93 -4.98
C GLN A 397 28.29 -28.51 -5.95
N LYS A 398 29.22 -27.68 -6.44
CA LYS A 398 30.48 -28.19 -6.96
C LYS A 398 31.13 -28.89 -5.79
N GLY A 399 30.93 -30.21 -5.72
CA GLY A 399 31.62 -31.10 -4.81
C GLY A 399 33.12 -30.91 -5.05
N GLY A 400 33.74 -30.12 -4.20
CA GLY A 400 35.16 -30.29 -3.94
C GLY A 400 35.27 -31.58 -3.16
N ASP A 401 35.77 -32.63 -3.81
CA ASP A 401 36.28 -33.79 -3.11
C ASP A 401 37.34 -33.30 -2.10
N PRO A 402 37.24 -33.63 -0.80
CA PRO A 402 38.36 -33.48 0.09
C PRO A 402 39.43 -34.50 -0.28
N ALA A 403 40.68 -34.02 -0.24
CA ALA A 403 41.92 -34.67 -0.66
C ALA A 403 42.13 -36.13 -0.22
#